data_AF-A0AAD7P076-F1
#
_entry.id   AF-A0AAD7P076-F1
#
_cell.length_a   1.000
_cell.length_b   1.000
_cell.length_c   1.000
_cell.angle_alpha   90.00
_cell.angle_beta   90.00
_cell.angle_gamma   90.00
#
_symmetry.space_group_name_H-M   'P 1'
#
loop_
_entity.id
_entity.type
_entity.pdbx_description
1 polymer ?
#
loop_
_entity_poly.entity_id
_entity_poly.type
_entity_poly.pdbx_seq_one_letter_code
_entity_poly.pdbx_strand_id
1 'polypeptide(L)'
;MEDDPNPLLELLSEVLCDQTQRSLGRKREPDLRGILELVMRNTLCESSARPIDPIILLPTDACVPIVVYQPNVVQQWELKTLTLLGMWRATNLNDEEPTVEALQKLHEELIDDDDDELLARPYRVWSPSLHAMETVTVGSFLDPEPINPQFVAVGAARVLRRQRPDYTSTPLVPVS
;
A
#
# COMPACT_ATOMS: atom_id res chain seq x y z
N MET A 1 12.33 13.48 11.65
CA MET A 1 12.67 13.83 10.26
C MET A 1 11.34 14.22 9.67
N GLU A 2 11.11 15.51 9.47
CA GLU A 2 9.93 15.97 8.72
C GLU A 2 10.18 15.61 7.26
N ASP A 3 9.56 14.53 6.80
CA ASP A 3 9.54 14.19 5.38
C ASP A 3 8.65 15.21 4.68
N ASP A 4 9.19 15.87 3.64
CA ASP A 4 8.38 16.67 2.72
C ASP A 4 7.18 15.83 2.24
N PRO A 5 5.97 16.42 2.15
CA PRO A 5 4.78 15.71 1.69
C PRO A 5 5.04 15.11 0.31
N ASN A 6 4.94 13.79 0.20
CA ASN A 6 5.11 13.08 -1.07
C ASN A 6 3.75 13.04 -1.78
N PRO A 7 3.54 13.80 -2.87
CA PRO A 7 2.23 13.93 -3.51
C PRO A 7 1.70 12.60 -4.06
N LEU A 8 2.59 11.67 -4.40
CA LEU A 8 2.20 10.33 -4.83
C LEU A 8 1.60 9.52 -3.67
N LEU A 9 2.19 9.61 -2.47
CA LEU A 9 1.66 8.91 -1.29
C LEU A 9 0.31 9.46 -0.87
N GLU A 10 0.14 10.77 -0.93
CA GLU A 10 -1.13 11.43 -0.64
C GLU A 10 -2.21 10.96 -1.62
N LEU A 11 -1.94 11.01 -2.92
CA LEU A 11 -2.87 10.55 -3.95
C LEU A 11 -3.22 9.07 -3.81
N LEU A 12 -2.23 8.20 -3.58
CA LEU A 12 -2.47 6.77 -3.39
C LEU A 12 -3.33 6.52 -2.15
N SER A 13 -3.07 7.23 -1.05
CA SER A 13 -3.84 7.12 0.19
C SER A 13 -5.28 7.63 -0.01
N GLU A 14 -5.46 8.76 -0.69
CA GLU A 14 -6.77 9.32 -0.99
C GLU A 14 -7.63 8.36 -1.83
N VAL A 15 -7.07 7.84 -2.92
CA VAL A 15 -7.80 6.91 -3.81
C VAL A 15 -8.10 5.60 -3.10
N LEU A 16 -7.15 5.05 -2.33
CA LEU A 16 -7.39 3.85 -1.53
C LEU A 16 -8.49 4.07 -0.50
N CYS A 17 -8.49 5.19 0.20
CA CYS A 17 -9.50 5.54 1.19
C CYS A 17 -10.89 5.61 0.56
N ASP A 18 -11.06 6.35 -0.54
CA ASP A 18 -12.34 6.46 -1.26
C ASP A 18 -12.83 5.09 -1.77
N GLN A 19 -11.95 4.30 -2.39
CA GLN A 19 -12.34 2.99 -2.91
C GLN A 19 -12.70 2.01 -1.79
N THR A 20 -12.04 2.10 -0.64
CA THR A 20 -12.32 1.25 0.53
C THR A 20 -13.70 1.56 1.08
N GLN A 21 -14.00 2.83 1.33
CA GLN A 21 -15.33 3.26 1.79
C GLN A 21 -16.45 2.77 0.85
N ARG A 22 -16.26 2.86 -0.47
CA ARG A 22 -17.25 2.37 -1.46
C ARG A 22 -17.40 0.85 -1.51
N SER A 23 -16.43 0.12 -1.00
CA SER A 23 -16.35 -1.35 -1.09
C SER A 23 -16.43 -2.07 0.26
N LEU A 24 -16.65 -1.36 1.36
CA LEU A 24 -16.84 -1.96 2.69
C LEU A 24 -17.91 -3.07 2.67
N GLY A 25 -17.60 -4.18 3.32
CA GLY A 25 -18.44 -5.38 3.35
C GLY A 25 -18.48 -6.19 2.05
N ARG A 26 -17.74 -5.79 1.00
CA ARG A 26 -17.60 -6.61 -0.21
C ARG A 26 -16.52 -7.68 -0.01
N LYS A 27 -16.62 -8.74 -0.83
CA LYS A 27 -15.69 -9.89 -0.79
C LYS A 27 -14.24 -9.55 -1.13
N ARG A 28 -13.98 -8.40 -1.74
CA ARG A 28 -12.65 -7.98 -2.19
C ARG A 28 -12.44 -6.52 -1.81
N GLU A 29 -11.37 -6.28 -1.08
CA GLU A 29 -10.88 -4.93 -0.76
C GLU A 29 -10.00 -4.42 -1.91
N PRO A 30 -9.92 -3.09 -2.10
CA PRO A 30 -9.01 -2.50 -3.07
C PRO A 30 -7.56 -2.78 -2.67
N ASP A 31 -6.72 -3.08 -3.66
CA ASP A 31 -5.30 -3.31 -3.45
C ASP A 31 -4.45 -2.16 -4.01
N LEU A 32 -3.34 -1.87 -3.31
CA LEU A 32 -2.43 -0.78 -3.64
C LEU A 32 -1.87 -0.89 -5.06
N ARG A 33 -1.68 -2.11 -5.57
CA ARG A 33 -1.21 -2.33 -6.93
C ARG A 33 -2.26 -1.88 -7.94
N GLY A 34 -3.51 -2.34 -7.81
CA GLY A 34 -4.60 -1.92 -8.69
C GLY A 34 -4.81 -0.41 -8.69
N ILE A 35 -4.69 0.23 -7.53
CA ILE A 35 -4.78 1.70 -7.41
C ILE A 35 -3.60 2.38 -8.11
N LEU A 36 -2.36 1.94 -7.88
CA LEU A 36 -1.21 2.52 -8.55
C LEU A 36 -1.29 2.33 -10.08
N GLU A 37 -1.71 1.15 -10.56
CA GLU A 37 -1.93 0.90 -11.98
C GLU A 37 -2.95 1.88 -12.58
N LEU A 38 -4.03 2.17 -11.84
CA LEU A 38 -5.07 3.13 -12.25
C LEU A 38 -4.53 4.57 -12.29
N VAL A 39 -3.82 5.00 -11.24
CA VAL A 39 -3.22 6.33 -11.15
C VAL A 39 -2.21 6.56 -12.27
N MET A 40 -1.34 5.57 -12.52
CA MET A 40 -0.35 5.65 -13.60
C MET A 40 -1.04 5.70 -14.97
N ARG A 41 -2.05 4.86 -15.23
CA ARG A 41 -2.78 4.90 -16.52
C ARG A 41 -3.47 6.24 -16.78
N ASN A 42 -4.05 6.85 -15.76
CA ASN A 42 -4.78 8.12 -15.92
C ASN A 42 -3.82 9.31 -16.10
N THR A 43 -2.72 9.36 -15.35
CA THR A 43 -1.69 10.40 -15.53
C THR A 43 -0.99 10.32 -16.88
N LEU A 44 -0.78 9.11 -17.41
CA LEU A 44 -0.24 8.88 -18.75
C LEU A 44 -1.21 9.29 -19.88
N CYS A 45 -2.52 9.35 -19.62
CA CYS A 45 -3.52 9.65 -20.63
C CYS A 45 -3.69 11.16 -20.89
N GLU A 46 -3.36 12.01 -19.91
CA GLU A 46 -3.40 13.48 -20.02
C GLU A 46 -2.15 14.04 -20.72
N SER A 47 -1.04 13.30 -20.70
CA SER A 47 0.25 13.70 -21.28
C SER A 47 0.52 13.00 -22.63
N SER A 48 -0.31 13.26 -23.65
CA SER A 48 -0.10 12.64 -24.97
C SER A 48 1.14 13.20 -25.69
N ALA A 49 2.18 12.38 -25.94
CA ALA A 49 3.09 12.50 -27.10
C ALA A 49 4.21 11.43 -27.22
N ARG A 50 4.51 10.64 -26.19
CA ARG A 50 5.51 9.56 -26.28
C ARG A 50 4.99 8.26 -25.69
N PRO A 51 5.23 7.10 -26.32
CA PRO A 51 5.02 5.83 -25.65
C PRO A 51 6.02 5.78 -24.49
N ILE A 52 5.54 5.91 -23.27
CA ILE A 52 6.34 5.55 -22.11
C ILE A 52 6.45 4.04 -22.13
N ASP A 53 7.68 3.54 -22.13
CA ASP A 53 7.98 2.11 -22.17
C ASP A 53 7.21 1.38 -21.05
N PRO A 54 6.67 0.19 -21.33
CA PRO A 54 5.64 -0.42 -20.52
C PRO A 54 6.13 -0.66 -19.09
N ILE A 55 5.34 -0.21 -18.11
CA ILE A 55 5.45 -0.70 -16.73
C ILE A 55 5.16 -2.21 -16.78
N ILE A 56 6.20 -3.03 -16.64
CA ILE A 56 6.05 -4.49 -16.60
C ILE A 56 5.71 -4.86 -15.16
N LEU A 57 4.47 -5.32 -14.96
CA LEU A 57 3.96 -5.76 -13.67
C LEU A 57 4.10 -7.28 -13.61
N LEU A 58 5.09 -7.77 -12.85
CA LEU A 58 5.34 -9.21 -12.74
C LEU A 58 4.39 -9.83 -11.69
N PRO A 59 3.60 -10.87 -12.04
CA PRO A 59 2.74 -11.53 -11.08
C PRO A 59 3.60 -12.31 -10.08
N THR A 60 3.61 -11.88 -8.82
CA THR A 60 4.21 -12.62 -7.70
C THR A 60 3.33 -12.45 -6.47
N ASP A 61 3.13 -13.55 -5.73
CA ASP A 61 2.05 -13.71 -4.75
C ASP A 61 2.31 -13.06 -3.37
N ALA A 62 3.38 -12.28 -3.21
CA ALA A 62 3.74 -11.69 -1.90
C ALA A 62 4.24 -10.24 -1.97
N CYS A 63 4.98 -9.88 -3.02
CA CYS A 63 5.47 -8.54 -3.32
C CYS A 63 5.57 -8.44 -4.84
N VAL A 64 4.90 -7.47 -5.45
CA VAL A 64 5.01 -7.27 -6.91
C VAL A 64 6.07 -6.21 -7.18
N PRO A 65 7.21 -6.57 -7.79
CA PRO A 65 8.18 -5.59 -8.23
C PRO A 65 7.59 -4.76 -9.37
N ILE A 66 7.45 -3.45 -9.16
CA ILE A 66 7.08 -2.52 -10.23
C ILE A 66 8.32 -1.93 -10.81
N VAL A 67 8.53 -2.15 -12.10
CA VAL A 67 9.62 -1.53 -12.83
C VAL A 67 9.16 -0.20 -13.43
N VAL A 68 9.64 0.91 -12.90
CA VAL A 68 9.43 2.25 -13.47
C VAL A 68 10.60 2.60 -14.38
N TYR A 69 10.30 2.84 -15.66
CA TYR A 69 11.26 3.32 -16.64
C TYR A 69 11.26 4.85 -16.66
N GLN A 70 12.26 5.45 -16.03
CA GLN A 70 12.65 6.84 -16.29
C GLN A 70 13.78 6.84 -17.34
N PRO A 71 14.06 7.95 -18.04
CA PRO A 71 15.18 8.01 -18.98
C PRO A 71 16.48 7.51 -18.31
N ASN A 72 16.92 6.30 -18.70
CA ASN A 72 18.12 5.61 -18.21
C ASN A 72 18.09 5.04 -16.77
N VAL A 73 16.93 4.95 -16.10
CA VAL A 73 16.84 4.35 -14.75
C VAL A 73 15.67 3.37 -14.68
N VAL A 74 15.96 2.16 -14.21
CA VAL A 74 15.01 1.09 -13.90
C VAL A 74 14.86 1.04 -12.39
N GLN A 75 13.70 1.44 -11.86
CA GLN A 75 13.41 1.38 -10.43
C GLN A 75 12.44 0.24 -10.14
N GLN A 76 12.77 -0.64 -9.19
CA GLN A 76 11.87 -1.67 -8.69
C GLN A 76 11.20 -1.17 -7.41
N TRP A 77 9.86 -1.22 -7.32
CA TRP A 77 9.10 -0.92 -6.09
C TRP A 77 8.43 -2.17 -5.53
N GLU A 78 8.35 -2.26 -4.20
CA GLU A 78 7.67 -3.33 -3.49
C GLU A 78 6.34 -2.81 -2.93
N LEU A 79 5.22 -3.41 -3.36
CA LEU A 79 3.90 -3.02 -2.90
C LEU A 79 3.29 -4.11 -2.00
N LYS A 80 2.68 -3.68 -0.90
CA LYS A 80 1.90 -4.55 -0.01
C LYS A 80 0.60 -3.89 0.40
N THR A 81 -0.45 -4.70 0.53
CA THR A 81 -1.75 -4.28 1.06
C THR A 81 -2.08 -5.14 2.26
N LEU A 82 -2.27 -4.49 3.41
CA LEU A 82 -2.77 -5.09 4.64
C LEU A 82 -4.25 -4.74 4.74
N THR A 83 -5.11 -5.74 4.61
CA THR A 83 -6.56 -5.54 4.52
C THR A 83 -7.20 -5.21 5.87
N LEU A 84 -8.32 -4.48 5.86
CA LEU A 84 -9.14 -4.24 7.04
C LEU A 84 -9.59 -5.57 7.66
N LEU A 85 -9.95 -6.55 6.84
CA LEU A 85 -10.31 -7.87 7.33
C LEU A 85 -9.15 -8.56 8.06
N GLY A 86 -7.92 -8.45 7.54
CA GLY A 86 -6.74 -9.02 8.20
C GLY A 86 -6.43 -8.35 9.54
N MET A 87 -6.67 -7.05 9.65
CA MET A 87 -6.56 -6.28 10.91
C MET A 87 -7.65 -6.64 11.91
N TRP A 88 -8.91 -6.71 11.45
CA TRP A 88 -10.04 -7.11 12.26
C TRP A 88 -9.82 -8.49 12.88
N ARG A 89 -9.42 -9.46 12.07
CA ARG A 89 -9.19 -10.84 12.53
C ARG A 89 -8.02 -10.97 13.48
N ALA A 90 -7.10 -10.00 13.50
CA ALA A 90 -5.97 -9.97 14.44
C ALA A 90 -6.41 -9.59 15.85
N THR A 91 -7.42 -8.74 15.96
CA THR A 91 -8.00 -8.27 17.23
C THR A 91 -9.21 -9.10 17.67
N ASN A 92 -9.89 -9.75 16.73
CA ASN A 92 -11.08 -10.57 16.96
C ASN A 92 -10.82 -12.03 16.54
N LEU A 93 -10.27 -12.81 17.48
CA LEU A 93 -9.84 -14.20 17.24
C LEU A 93 -10.99 -15.23 17.18
N ASN A 94 -12.22 -14.81 17.46
CA ASN A 94 -13.38 -15.71 17.53
C ASN A 94 -13.92 -16.13 16.14
N ASP A 95 -13.22 -15.77 15.06
CA ASP A 95 -13.58 -16.03 13.66
C ASP A 95 -15.00 -15.53 13.27
N GLU A 96 -15.55 -14.56 14.03
CA GLU A 96 -16.75 -13.84 13.64
C GLU A 96 -16.45 -12.92 12.46
N GLU A 97 -17.26 -13.05 11.40
CA GLU A 97 -17.19 -12.14 10.25
C GLU A 97 -17.60 -10.73 10.70
N PRO A 98 -16.80 -9.69 10.38
CA PRO A 98 -17.10 -8.34 10.81
C PRO A 98 -18.36 -7.80 10.13
N THR A 99 -19.12 -6.97 10.86
CA THR A 99 -20.19 -6.18 10.24
C THR A 99 -19.60 -5.00 9.46
N VAL A 100 -20.40 -4.40 8.58
CA VAL A 100 -19.98 -3.20 7.84
C VAL A 100 -19.66 -2.05 8.79
N GLU A 101 -20.45 -1.88 9.85
CA GLU A 101 -20.22 -0.84 10.86
C GLU A 101 -18.91 -1.06 11.62
N ALA A 102 -18.56 -2.32 11.90
CA ALA A 102 -17.31 -2.66 12.56
C ALA A 102 -16.10 -2.35 11.67
N LEU A 103 -16.17 -2.68 10.37
CA LEU A 103 -15.11 -2.34 9.40
C LEU A 103 -15.01 -0.82 9.17
N GLN A 104 -16.13 -0.12 9.11
CA GLN A 104 -16.16 1.34 8.99
C GLN A 104 -15.47 2.00 10.20
N LYS A 105 -15.81 1.55 11.41
CA LYS A 105 -15.18 2.07 12.63
C LYS A 105 -13.68 1.79 12.66
N LEU A 106 -13.26 0.57 12.30
CA LEU A 106 -11.84 0.23 12.22
C LEU A 106 -11.12 1.12 11.19
N HIS A 107 -11.73 1.37 10.03
CA HIS A 107 -11.17 2.24 9.01
C HIS A 107 -11.03 3.69 9.49
N GLU A 108 -12.02 4.23 10.21
CA GLU A 108 -11.95 5.55 10.84
C GLU A 108 -10.83 5.64 11.88
N GLU A 109 -10.69 4.63 12.75
CA GLU A 109 -9.60 4.56 13.72
C GLU A 109 -8.23 4.59 13.02
N LEU A 110 -8.06 3.88 11.91
CA LEU A 110 -6.79 3.84 11.17
C LEU A 110 -6.47 5.14 10.43
N ILE A 111 -7.46 6.00 10.15
CA ILE A 111 -7.23 7.32 9.57
C ILE A 111 -6.63 8.27 10.62
N ASP A 112 -7.10 8.14 11.86
CA ASP A 112 -6.69 8.99 12.98
C ASP A 112 -5.35 8.55 13.60
N ASP A 113 -4.93 7.31 13.37
CA ASP A 113 -3.65 6.78 13.85
C ASP A 113 -2.43 7.50 13.24
N ASP A 114 -1.45 7.81 14.08
CA ASP A 114 -0.13 8.24 13.61
C ASP A 114 0.71 7.06 13.05
N ASP A 115 1.89 7.35 12.50
CA ASP A 115 2.73 6.33 11.88
C ASP A 115 3.20 5.27 12.89
N ASP A 116 3.52 5.66 14.13
CA ASP A 116 4.00 4.72 15.16
C ASP A 116 2.85 3.81 15.64
N GLU A 117 1.65 4.38 15.79
CA GLU A 117 0.43 3.64 16.09
C GLU A 117 0.09 2.64 14.98
N LEU A 118 0.12 3.08 13.71
CA LEU A 118 -0.10 2.20 12.57
C LEU A 118 0.91 1.06 12.52
N LEU A 119 2.20 1.33 12.76
CA LEU A 119 3.25 0.30 12.78
C LEU A 119 3.02 -0.74 13.88
N ALA A 120 2.45 -0.33 15.01
CA ALA A 120 2.14 -1.20 16.14
C ALA A 120 0.85 -2.00 15.98
N ARG A 121 -0.04 -1.64 15.02
CA ARG A 121 -1.31 -2.34 14.81
C ARG A 121 -1.09 -3.84 14.52
N PRO A 122 -1.89 -4.73 15.13
CA PRO A 122 -1.81 -6.15 14.86
C PRO A 122 -2.46 -6.50 13.51
N TYR A 123 -1.88 -7.47 12.82
CA TYR A 123 -2.35 -7.98 11.53
C TYR A 123 -2.25 -9.50 11.49
N ARG A 124 -3.31 -10.16 11.01
CA ARG A 124 -3.36 -11.62 10.93
C ARG A 124 -2.93 -12.07 9.53
N VAL A 125 -1.88 -12.88 9.47
CA VAL A 125 -1.27 -13.36 8.24
C VAL A 125 -1.02 -14.86 8.29
N TRP A 126 -0.99 -15.51 7.12
CA TRP A 126 -0.56 -16.90 7.04
C TRP A 126 0.96 -17.01 7.21
N SER A 127 1.39 -17.84 8.15
CA SER A 127 2.80 -18.17 8.40
C SER A 127 3.17 -19.47 7.71
N PRO A 128 4.03 -19.46 6.68
CA PRO A 128 4.53 -20.70 6.08
C PRO A 128 5.33 -21.54 7.07
N SER A 129 6.02 -20.90 8.02
CA SER A 129 6.83 -21.57 9.04
C SER A 129 5.97 -22.36 10.01
N LEU A 130 4.88 -21.76 10.50
CA LEU A 130 3.96 -22.39 11.45
C LEU A 130 2.88 -23.23 10.77
N HIS A 131 2.73 -23.13 9.44
CA HIS A 131 1.60 -23.68 8.68
C HIS A 131 0.25 -23.31 9.33
N ALA A 132 0.16 -22.07 9.81
CA ALA A 132 -0.99 -21.55 10.56
C ALA A 132 -1.12 -20.03 10.40
N MET A 133 -2.29 -19.49 10.76
CA MET A 133 -2.45 -18.05 10.91
C MET A 133 -1.69 -17.56 12.15
N GLU A 134 -0.87 -16.53 11.98
CA GLU A 134 -0.17 -15.83 13.07
C GLU A 134 -0.58 -14.35 13.11
N THR A 135 -0.44 -13.75 14.28
CA THR A 135 -0.61 -12.31 14.47
C THR A 135 0.77 -11.66 14.52
N VAL A 136 1.01 -10.72 13.61
CA VAL A 136 2.22 -9.90 13.55
C VAL A 136 1.85 -8.42 13.66
N THR A 137 2.83 -7.54 13.76
CA THR A 137 2.63 -6.08 13.70
C THR A 137 2.74 -5.58 12.26
N VAL A 138 2.04 -4.51 11.90
CA VAL A 138 2.19 -3.85 10.58
C VAL A 138 3.66 -3.54 10.28
N GLY A 139 4.42 -3.08 11.28
CA GLY A 139 5.83 -2.76 11.14
C GLY A 139 6.72 -3.93 10.69
N SER A 140 6.30 -5.20 10.86
CA SER A 140 7.07 -6.35 10.38
C SER A 140 7.08 -6.47 8.86
N PHE A 141 6.22 -5.71 8.17
CA PHE A 141 6.16 -5.66 6.71
C PHE A 141 7.02 -4.56 6.10
N LEU A 142 7.69 -3.76 6.94
CA LEU A 142 8.63 -2.73 6.51
C LEU A 142 10.04 -3.17 6.91
N ASP A 143 10.86 -3.43 5.91
CA ASP A 143 12.27 -3.73 6.13
C ASP A 143 12.97 -2.46 6.62
N PRO A 144 13.74 -2.52 7.72
CA PRO A 144 14.47 -1.36 8.21
C PRO A 144 15.43 -0.75 7.18
N GLU A 145 16.00 -1.57 6.29
CA GLU A 145 17.01 -1.19 5.29
C GLU A 145 16.67 -1.73 3.89
N PRO A 146 15.50 -1.34 3.34
CA PRO A 146 14.93 -2.02 2.20
C PRO A 146 15.82 -1.83 0.96
N ILE A 147 15.99 -2.87 0.14
CA ILE A 147 16.78 -2.76 -1.10
C ILE A 147 16.03 -1.90 -2.12
N ASN A 148 14.71 -2.04 -2.17
CA ASN A 148 13.80 -1.33 -3.06
C ASN A 148 12.87 -0.43 -2.23
N PRO A 149 12.31 0.67 -2.77
CA PRO A 149 11.25 1.41 -2.10
C PRO A 149 10.07 0.49 -1.80
N GLN A 150 9.66 0.49 -0.54
CA GLN A 150 8.52 -0.26 -0.05
C GLN A 150 7.34 0.67 0.18
N PHE A 151 6.16 0.25 -0.26
CA PHE A 151 4.90 0.91 -0.03
C PHE A 151 3.93 -0.09 0.58
N VAL A 152 3.41 0.24 1.76
CA VAL A 152 2.51 -0.62 2.52
C VAL A 152 1.21 0.13 2.77
N ALA A 153 0.15 -0.29 2.08
CA ALA A 153 -1.20 0.19 2.37
C ALA A 153 -1.73 -0.51 3.62
N VAL A 154 -2.18 0.27 4.60
CA VAL A 154 -2.62 -0.19 5.93
C VAL A 154 -4.12 0.04 6.05
N GLY A 155 -4.91 -1.04 6.01
CA GLY A 155 -6.37 -0.99 6.01
C GLY A 155 -6.97 -0.16 4.87
N ALA A 156 -6.15 0.11 3.84
CA ALA A 156 -6.43 1.06 2.78
C ALA A 156 -6.85 2.49 3.25
N ALA A 157 -6.49 2.84 4.49
CA ALA A 157 -6.61 4.19 5.04
C ALA A 157 -5.37 5.04 4.73
N ARG A 158 -4.19 4.42 4.81
CA ARG A 158 -2.91 5.13 4.67
C ARG A 158 -1.87 4.27 3.97
N VAL A 159 -0.97 4.91 3.22
CA VAL A 159 0.19 4.25 2.60
C VAL A 159 1.47 4.67 3.31
N LEU A 160 2.08 3.73 4.01
CA LEU A 160 3.41 3.90 4.59
C LEU A 160 4.46 3.69 3.50
N ARG A 161 5.54 4.47 3.55
CA ARG A 161 6.67 4.33 2.62
C ARG A 161 7.96 4.16 3.40
N ARG A 162 8.81 3.27 2.92
CA ARG A 162 10.19 3.17 3.40
C ARG A 162 11.15 2.99 2.24
N GLN A 163 12.27 3.71 2.29
CA GLN A 163 13.33 3.63 1.30
C GLN A 163 14.67 4.00 1.95
N ARG A 164 15.78 3.66 1.30
CA ARG A 164 17.10 4.11 1.76
C ARG A 164 17.31 5.61 1.49
N PRO A 165 18.15 6.29 2.28
CA PRO A 165 18.46 7.71 2.07
C PRO A 165 19.19 7.99 0.74
N ASP A 166 19.98 7.03 0.26
CA ASP A 166 20.68 7.09 -1.02
C ASP A 166 19.78 6.75 -2.21
N TYR A 167 18.54 6.34 -1.95
CA TYR A 167 17.53 6.19 -2.98
C TYR A 167 17.10 7.58 -3.44
N THR A 168 17.75 8.08 -4.49
CA THR A 168 17.37 9.33 -5.13
C THR A 168 15.94 9.20 -5.66
N SER A 169 14.99 9.78 -4.93
CA SER A 169 13.71 10.16 -5.49
C SER A 169 13.99 11.27 -6.49
N THR A 170 14.27 10.91 -7.75
CA THR A 170 14.10 11.86 -8.83
C THR A 170 12.63 12.29 -8.74
N PRO A 171 12.33 13.57 -8.48
CA PRO A 171 10.94 14.01 -8.44
C PRO A 171 10.28 13.58 -9.75
N LEU A 172 9.05 13.06 -9.65
CA LEU A 172 8.16 13.00 -10.80
C LEU A 172 7.87 14.46 -11.15
N VAL A 173 8.77 15.09 -11.91
CA VAL A 173 8.61 16.47 -12.34
C VAL A 173 7.36 16.48 -13.21
N PRO A 174 6.33 17.28 -12.87
CA PRO A 174 5.22 17.47 -13.79
C PRO A 174 5.82 18.11 -15.04
N VAL A 175 5.77 17.38 -16.16
CA VAL A 175 6.20 17.94 -17.44
C VAL A 175 5.17 19.02 -17.76
N SER A 176 5.63 20.28 -17.74
CA SER A 176 4.83 21.48 -18.04
C SER A 176 4.35 21.51 -19.48
#